data_AF-A0A353X8X3-F1
#
_entry.id   AF-A0A353X8X3-F1
#
_cell.length_a   1.000
_cell.length_b   1.000
_cell.length_c   1.000
_cell.angle_alpha   90.00
_cell.angle_beta   90.00
_cell.angle_gamma   90.00
#
_symmetry.space_group_name_H-M   'P 1'
#
loop_
_entity.id
_entity.type
_entity.pdbx_description
1 polymer ?
#
loop_
_entity_poly.entity_id
_entity_poly.type
_entity_poly.pdbx_seq_one_letter_code
_entity_poly.pdbx_strand_id
1 'polypeptide(L)'
;MIVFFDGQMVLSSEILCVQKVQNPDDGWWAVRIVLTYDNWVQFPCENQADQQRIFGIVSDQVQSAMGLKSSVTHLKEVEKEA
;
A
#
# COMPACT_ATOMS: atom_id res chain seq x y z
N MET A 1 -2.18 2.12 -15.49
CA MET A 1 -1.77 3.34 -14.76
C MET A 1 -0.42 3.08 -14.12
N ILE A 2 0.48 4.06 -14.02
CA ILE A 2 1.78 3.88 -13.34
C ILE A 2 1.65 4.37 -11.90
N VAL A 3 2.09 3.57 -10.94
CA VAL A 3 2.15 3.91 -9.51
C VAL A 3 3.62 4.00 -9.10
N PHE A 4 3.95 5.03 -8.33
CA PHE A 4 5.31 5.25 -7.83
C PHE A 4 5.38 4.84 -6.37
N PHE A 5 6.29 3.91 -6.06
CA PHE A 5 6.50 3.36 -4.74
C PHE A 5 7.99 3.43 -4.40
N ASP A 6 8.37 4.26 -3.44
CA ASP A 6 9.78 4.41 -2.98
C ASP A 6 10.79 4.55 -4.14
N GLY A 7 10.47 5.39 -5.12
CA GLY A 7 11.29 5.61 -6.32
C GLY A 7 11.16 4.54 -7.41
N GLN A 8 10.41 3.46 -7.18
CA GLN A 8 10.14 2.42 -8.17
C GLN A 8 8.83 2.68 -8.92
N MET A 9 8.85 2.45 -10.24
CA MET A 9 7.68 2.52 -11.11
C MET A 9 7.03 1.15 -11.22
N VAL A 10 5.75 1.06 -10.85
CA VAL A 10 4.96 -0.17 -10.94
C VAL A 10 3.75 0.07 -11.82
N LEU A 11 3.53 -0.81 -12.79
CA LEU A 11 2.30 -0.80 -13.56
C LEU A 11 1.17 -1.40 -12.71
N SER A 12 0.06 -0.66 -12.60
CA SER A 12 -1.10 -1.08 -11.81
C SER A 12 -1.69 -2.43 -12.26
N SER A 13 -1.51 -2.81 -13.53
CA SER A 13 -1.94 -4.10 -14.09
C SER A 13 -1.12 -5.29 -13.59
N GLU A 14 0.10 -5.04 -13.11
CA GLU A 14 1.01 -6.09 -12.64
C GLU A 14 0.83 -6.38 -11.15
N ILE A 15 0.07 -5.53 -10.42
CA ILE A 15 -0.15 -5.68 -8.99
C ILE A 15 -1.14 -6.80 -8.73
N LEU A 16 -0.70 -7.84 -8.01
CA LEU A 16 -1.54 -8.96 -7.59
C LEU A 16 -2.16 -8.72 -6.22
N CYS A 17 -1.33 -8.32 -5.25
CA CYS A 17 -1.80 -8.03 -3.89
C CYS A 17 -0.76 -7.25 -3.07
N VAL A 18 -1.18 -6.80 -1.88
CA VAL A 18 -0.28 -6.29 -0.84
C VAL A 18 -0.24 -7.32 0.28
N GLN A 19 0.96 -7.68 0.73
CA GLN A 19 1.19 -8.74 1.72
C GLN A 19 2.05 -8.23 2.88
N LYS A 20 1.69 -8.66 4.11
CA LYS A 20 2.57 -8.55 5.27
C LYS A 20 3.50 -9.76 5.32
N VAL A 21 4.79 -9.52 5.46
CA VAL A 21 5.82 -10.56 5.52
C VAL A 21 6.57 -10.46 6.83
N GLN A 22 6.69 -11.60 7.52
CA GLN A 22 7.60 -11.78 8.64
C GLN A 22 8.56 -12.89 8.25
N ASN A 23 9.87 -12.62 8.27
CA ASN A 23 10.84 -13.68 8.06
C ASN A 23 10.90 -14.56 9.31
N PRO A 24 10.60 -15.87 9.22
CA PRO A 24 10.71 -16.77 10.36
C PRO A 24 12.14 -16.95 10.87
N ASP A 25 13.16 -16.76 10.01
CA ASP A 25 14.55 -17.04 10.36
C ASP A 25 15.21 -15.88 11.13
N ASP A 26 14.99 -14.64 10.66
CA ASP A 26 15.69 -13.45 11.18
C ASP A 26 14.76 -12.48 11.94
N GLY A 27 13.45 -12.76 11.94
CA GLY A 27 12.45 -11.96 12.64
C GLY A 27 12.19 -10.57 12.06
N TRP A 28 12.71 -10.24 10.87
CA TRP A 28 12.46 -8.95 10.22
C TRP A 28 11.02 -8.86 9.69
N TRP A 29 10.51 -7.63 9.63
CA TRP A 29 9.17 -7.30 9.19
C TRP A 29 9.22 -6.53 7.88
N ALA A 30 8.35 -6.84 6.93
CA ALA A 30 8.17 -6.00 5.74
C ALA A 30 6.72 -6.01 5.25
N VAL A 31 6.43 -5.07 4.37
CA VAL A 31 5.27 -5.10 3.48
C VAL A 31 5.77 -5.31 2.06
N ARG A 32 5.05 -6.11 1.28
CA ARG A 32 5.33 -6.33 -0.14
C ARG A 32 4.14 -5.95 -0.99
N ILE A 33 4.41 -5.32 -2.13
CA ILE A 33 3.49 -5.33 -3.27
C ILE A 33 3.94 -6.49 -4.14
N VAL A 34 3.10 -7.52 -4.21
CA VAL A 34 3.36 -8.71 -5.02
C VAL A 34 2.96 -8.38 -6.46
N LEU A 35 3.89 -8.63 -7.37
CA LEU A 35 3.72 -8.42 -8.79
C LEU A 35 3.64 -9.78 -9.50
N THR A 36 3.26 -9.75 -10.78
CA THR A 36 3.40 -10.88 -11.70
C THR A 36 4.86 -11.35 -11.83
N TYR A 37 5.04 -12.58 -12.34
CA TYR A 37 6.35 -13.18 -12.63
C TYR A 37 7.29 -13.28 -11.42
N ASP A 38 6.74 -13.62 -10.25
CA ASP A 38 7.47 -13.78 -8.98
C ASP A 38 8.29 -12.53 -8.56
N ASN A 39 7.85 -11.34 -8.96
CA ASN A 39 8.48 -10.08 -8.55
C ASN A 39 7.74 -9.43 -7.39
N TRP A 40 8.45 -8.59 -6.63
CA TRP A 40 7.84 -7.77 -5.59
C TRP A 40 8.60 -6.47 -5.35
N VAL A 41 7.87 -5.46 -4.89
CA VAL A 41 8.44 -4.27 -4.24
C VAL A 41 8.36 -4.48 -2.74
N GLN A 42 9.47 -4.30 -2.02
CA GLN A 42 9.55 -4.54 -0.58
C GLN A 42 9.78 -3.24 0.19
N PHE A 43 8.99 -3.04 1.24
CA PHE A 43 9.14 -1.96 2.21
C PHE A 43 9.56 -2.57 3.55
N PRO A 44 10.84 -2.45 3.95
CA PRO A 44 11.28 -2.93 5.25
C PRO A 44 10.57 -2.19 6.38
N CYS A 45 10.28 -2.88 7.47
CA CYS A 45 9.62 -2.34 8.64
C CYS A 45 10.45 -2.65 9.88
N GLU A 46 10.46 -1.72 10.84
CA GLU A 46 11.27 -1.88 12.05
C GLU A 46 10.68 -2.94 13.00
N ASN A 47 9.34 -3.07 13.01
CA ASN A 47 8.60 -3.93 13.91
C ASN A 47 7.17 -4.20 13.37
N GLN A 48 6.40 -5.01 14.09
CA GLN A 48 5.03 -5.37 13.72
C GLN A 48 4.07 -4.17 13.67
N ALA A 49 4.21 -3.19 14.57
CA ALA A 49 3.35 -2.01 14.60
C ALA A 49 3.61 -1.11 13.37
N ASP A 50 4.88 -0.94 13.02
CA ASP A 50 5.29 -0.24 11.80
C ASP A 50 4.81 -0.98 10.53
N GLN A 51 4.91 -2.31 10.51
CA GLN A 51 4.36 -3.12 9.43
C GLN A 51 2.84 -2.90 9.24
N GLN A 52 2.08 -2.85 10.33
CA GLN A 52 0.64 -2.60 10.25
C GLN A 52 0.34 -1.20 9.68
N ARG A 53 1.12 -0.19 10.07
CA ARG A 53 1.00 1.18 9.56
C ARG A 53 1.32 1.26 8.07
N ILE A 54 2.47 0.74 7.67
CA ILE A 54 2.93 0.73 6.27
C ILE A 54 1.96 -0.07 5.40
N PHE A 55 1.45 -1.20 5.89
CA PHE A 55 0.47 -2.01 5.16
C PHE A 55 -0.79 -1.22 4.83
N GLY A 56 -1.30 -0.43 5.79
CA GLY A 56 -2.47 0.43 5.57
C GLY A 56 -2.21 1.48 4.48
N ILE A 57 -1.07 2.17 4.55
CA ILE A 57 -0.68 3.19 3.58
C ILE A 57 -0.55 2.61 2.17
N VAL A 58 0.21 1.50 2.04
CA VAL A 58 0.45 0.85 0.74
C VAL A 58 -0.85 0.29 0.17
N SER A 59 -1.69 -0.34 1.01
CA SER A 59 -3.00 -0.86 0.57
C SER A 59 -3.91 0.26 0.06
N ASP A 60 -3.93 1.41 0.72
CA ASP A 60 -4.75 2.56 0.32
C ASP A 60 -4.30 3.14 -1.02
N GLN A 61 -2.99 3.28 -1.22
CA GLN A 61 -2.42 3.74 -2.48
C GLN A 61 -2.69 2.76 -3.62
N VAL A 62 -2.52 1.46 -3.38
CA VAL A 62 -2.81 0.40 -4.36
C VAL A 62 -4.31 0.38 -4.72
N GLN A 63 -5.20 0.46 -3.74
CA GLN A 63 -6.65 0.49 -3.99
C GLN A 63 -7.09 1.74 -4.76
N SER A 64 -6.55 2.90 -4.43
CA SER A 64 -6.80 4.14 -5.17
C SER A 64 -6.26 4.05 -6.60
N ALA A 65 -5.07 3.47 -6.76
CA ALA A 65 -4.44 3.26 -8.05
C ALA A 65 -5.22 2.29 -8.95
N MET A 66 -5.80 1.25 -8.38
CA MET A 66 -6.64 0.29 -9.10
C MET A 66 -8.08 0.78 -9.29
N GLY A 67 -8.41 2.00 -8.84
CA GLY A 67 -9.77 2.54 -8.91
C GLY A 67 -10.77 1.80 -8.02
N LEU A 68 -10.31 1.00 -7.05
CA LEU A 68 -11.14 0.24 -6.12
C LEU A 68 -11.70 1.11 -5.00
N LYS A 69 -10.94 2.13 -4.59
CA LYS A 69 -11.47 3.20 -3.75
C LYS A 69 -11.97 4.31 -4.67
N SER A 70 -13.29 4.52 -4.66
CA SER A 70 -13.85 5.79 -5.10
C SER A 70 -13.32 6.86 -4.16
N SER A 71 -12.65 7.89 -4.69
CA SER A 71 -12.31 9.09 -3.93
C SER A 71 -13.62 9.73 -3.44
N VAL A 72 -14.14 9.28 -2.30
CA VAL A 72 -15.06 10.10 -1.52
C VAL A 72 -14.17 11.17 -0.90
N THR A 73 -13.90 12.19 -1.69
CA THR A 73 -13.62 13.51 -1.16
C THR A 73 -14.76 13.76 -0.18
N HIS A 74 -14.47 13.77 1.13
CA HIS A 74 -15.33 14.46 2.07
C HIS A 74 -15.40 15.89 1.55
N LEU A 75 -16.44 16.20 0.77
CA LEU A 75 -17.00 17.54 0.73
C LEU A 75 -17.19 17.86 2.20
N LYS A 76 -16.32 18.70 2.76
CA LYS A 76 -16.53 19.30 4.06
C LYS A 76 -17.99 19.70 4.06
N GLU A 77 -18.78 19.08 4.92
CA GLU A 77 -20.05 19.65 5.33
C GLU A 77 -19.69 21.08 5.74
N VAL A 78 -20.17 22.04 4.95
CA VAL A 78 -20.31 23.40 5.44
C VAL A 78 -21.41 23.27 6.47
N GLU A 79 -21.03 22.88 7.69
CA GLU A 79 -21.86 23.05 8.86
C GLU A 79 -22.12 24.56 8.94
N LYS A 80 -23.37 24.90 8.65
CA LYS A 80 -23.99 26.17 9.04
C LYS A 80 -23.84 26.33 10.55
N GLU A 81 -23.46 27.53 10.96
CA GLU A 81 -23.88 28.26 12.18
C GLU A 81 -23.02 29.53 12.22
N ALA A 82 -23.51 30.77 12.31
CA ALA A 82 -24.82 31.36 12.54
C ALA A 82 -24.84 32.79 11.93
#